data_AF-G9G8I8-F1
#
_entry.id   AF-G9G8I8-F1
#
_cell.length_a   1.000
_cell.length_b   1.000
_cell.length_c   1.000
_cell.angle_alpha   90.00
_cell.angle_beta   90.00
_cell.angle_gamma   90.00
#
_symmetry.space_group_name_H-M   'P 1'
#
loop_
_entity.id
_entity.type
_entity.pdbx_description
1 polymer ?
#
loop_
_entity_poly.entity_id
_entity_poly.type
_entity_poly.pdbx_seq_one_letter_code
_entity_poly.pdbx_strand_id
1 'polypeptide(L)'
;NSESITYFWQNWNIPVHKWCLRHFYKPMLRRGSSKWAARTGVFLASAFFHEYLVSIPLRMFRLWAFTGMMAQIPLAWIVGRFFRGNYGNAAVWLSLIIGQPVAVLMYVHDYYVLNREP
;
A
#
# COMPACT_ATOMS: atom_id res chain seq x y z
N ASN A 1 12.33 14.62 0.95
CA ASN A 1 12.49 13.99 -0.38
C ASN A 1 12.70 12.51 -0.22
N SER A 2 11.94 11.70 -0.94
CA SER A 2 12.06 10.24 -0.95
C SER A 2 12.40 9.80 -2.37
N GLU A 3 13.65 9.39 -2.61
CA GLU A 3 14.09 8.98 -3.95
C GLU A 3 13.57 7.59 -4.36
N SER A 4 12.92 6.86 -3.44
CA SER A 4 12.30 5.56 -3.72
C SER A 4 10.98 5.37 -2.96
N ILE A 5 10.06 4.62 -3.57
CA ILE A 5 8.78 4.22 -2.98
C ILE A 5 9.01 3.44 -1.67
N THR A 6 10.04 2.59 -1.62
CA THR A 6 10.40 1.84 -0.42
C THR A 6 10.81 2.74 0.74
N TYR A 7 11.55 3.82 0.49
CA TYR A 7 11.95 4.76 1.54
C TYR A 7 10.74 5.53 2.07
N PHE A 8 9.83 5.94 1.19
CA PHE A 8 8.60 6.62 1.61
C PHE A 8 7.77 5.78 2.60
N TRP A 9 7.47 4.52 2.26
CA TRP A 9 6.61 3.66 3.09
C TRP A 9 7.20 3.32 4.46
N GLN A 10 8.53 3.40 4.62
CA GLN A 10 9.19 3.19 5.91
C GLN A 10 9.06 4.40 6.85
N ASN A 11 8.88 5.60 6.29
CA ASN A 11 8.93 6.86 7.03
C ASN A 11 7.54 7.50 7.20
N TRP A 12 6.53 7.10 6.41
CA TRP A 12 5.17 7.63 6.50
C TRP A 12 4.49 7.33 7.84
N ASN A 13 4.42 6.05 8.23
CA ASN A 13 3.78 5.61 9.48
C ASN A 13 4.77 4.79 10.31
N ILE A 14 5.63 5.49 11.04
CA ILE A 14 6.72 4.91 11.82
C ILE A 14 6.23 3.86 12.83
N PRO A 15 5.15 4.07 13.61
CA PRO A 15 4.64 3.06 14.53
C PRO A 15 4.26 1.74 13.85
N VAL A 16 3.45 1.80 12.77
CA VAL A 16 3.03 0.61 12.01
C VAL A 16 4.25 -0.05 11.36
N HIS A 17 5.14 0.75 10.77
CA HIS A 17 6.37 0.23 10.17
C HIS A 17 7.22 -0.54 11.18
N LYS A 18 7.47 0.02 12.36
CA LYS A 18 8.22 -0.63 13.44
C LYS A 18 7.52 -1.90 13.94
N TRP A 19 6.19 -1.89 14.05
CA TRP A 19 5.41 -3.06 14.44
C TRP A 19 5.54 -4.19 13.41
N CYS A 20 5.33 -3.89 12.12
CA CYS A 20 5.50 -4.85 11.02
C CYS A 20 6.93 -5.39 10.96
N LEU A 21 7.93 -4.53 11.15
CA LEU A 21 9.33 -4.97 11.19
C LEU A 21 9.60 -5.97 12.33
N ARG A 22 9.12 -5.67 13.53
CA ARG A 22 9.41 -6.45 14.73
C ARG A 22 8.62 -7.75 14.79
N HIS A 23 7.33 -7.72 14.48
CA HIS A 23 6.40 -8.83 14.72
C HIS A 23 6.08 -9.64 13.48
N PHE A 24 6.35 -9.12 12.28
CA PHE A 24 6.04 -9.81 11.03
C PHE A 24 7.31 -10.12 10.23
N TYR A 25 8.03 -9.10 9.81
CA TYR A 25 9.18 -9.22 8.90
C TYR A 25 10.34 -10.01 9.52
N LYS A 26 10.84 -9.59 10.70
CA LYS A 26 11.96 -10.28 11.37
C LYS A 26 11.63 -11.74 11.72
N PRO A 27 10.44 -12.07 12.27
CA PRO A 27 10.04 -13.46 12.49
C PRO A 27 9.98 -14.30 11.22
N MET A 28 9.43 -13.78 10.11
CA MET A 28 9.44 -14.49 8.82
C MET A 28 10.86 -14.80 8.33
N LEU A 29 11.77 -13.83 8.41
CA LEU A 29 13.17 -14.03 8.04
C LEU A 29 13.87 -15.08 8.93
N ARG A 30 13.61 -15.06 10.25
CA ARG A 30 14.17 -16.04 11.18
C ARG A 30 13.66 -17.46 10.91
N ARG A 31 12.45 -17.60 10.37
CA ARG A 31 11.87 -18.90 9.95
C ARG A 31 12.39 -19.37 8.58
N GLY A 32 13.34 -18.66 7.97
CA GLY A 32 13.96 -19.05 6.70
C GLY A 32 13.26 -18.52 5.45
N SER A 33 12.24 -17.66 5.57
CA SER A 33 11.64 -17.02 4.41
C SER A 33 12.61 -16.08 3.70
N SER A 34 12.54 -16.02 2.37
CA SER A 34 13.35 -15.08 1.59
C SER A 34 12.97 -13.63 1.90
N LYS A 35 13.90 -12.69 1.70
CA LYS A 35 13.64 -11.25 1.87
C LYS A 35 12.48 -10.76 1.01
N TRP A 36 12.35 -11.31 -0.20
CA TRP A 36 11.25 -10.97 -1.10
C TRP A 36 9.92 -11.48 -0.58
N ALA A 37 9.84 -12.76 -0.17
CA ALA A 37 8.64 -13.34 0.42
C ALA A 37 8.21 -12.61 1.70
N ALA A 38 9.15 -12.24 2.57
CA ALA A 38 8.85 -11.48 3.79
C ALA A 38 8.32 -10.07 3.50
N ARG A 39 8.84 -9.38 2.47
CA ARG A 39 8.32 -8.08 2.03
C ARG A 39 6.91 -8.21 1.46
N THR A 40 6.69 -9.18 0.57
CA THR A 40 5.38 -9.45 -0.01
C THR A 40 4.36 -9.82 1.08
N GLY A 41 4.75 -10.61 2.07
CA GLY A 41 3.90 -10.93 3.23
C GLY A 41 3.48 -9.69 4.04
N VAL A 42 4.39 -8.75 4.30
CA VAL A 42 4.05 -7.49 4.97
C VAL A 42 3.09 -6.65 4.13
N PHE A 43 3.30 -6.58 2.81
CA PHE A 43 2.39 -5.87 1.90
C PHE A 43 1.00 -6.52 1.84
N LEU A 44 0.92 -7.86 1.81
CA LEU A 44 -0.33 -8.61 1.85
C LEU A 44 -1.10 -8.36 3.16
N ALA A 45 -0.42 -8.41 4.30
CA ALA A 45 -1.02 -8.10 5.59
C ALA A 45 -1.54 -6.64 5.61
N SER A 46 -0.77 -5.70 5.06
CA SER A 46 -1.20 -4.31 4.92
C SER A 46 -2.43 -4.17 4.02
N ALA A 47 -2.44 -4.84 2.86
CA ALA A 47 -3.55 -4.84 1.91
C ALA A 47 -4.84 -5.39 2.53
N PHE A 48 -4.73 -6.46 3.33
CA PHE A 48 -5.85 -7.01 4.09
C PHE A 48 -6.45 -5.98 5.05
N PHE A 49 -5.62 -5.30 5.84
CA PHE A 49 -6.12 -4.28 6.77
C PHE A 49 -6.73 -3.05 6.06
N HIS A 50 -6.15 -2.61 4.94
CA HIS A 50 -6.71 -1.51 4.16
C HIS A 50 -8.10 -1.86 3.63
N GLU A 51 -8.25 -3.06 3.04
CA GLU A 51 -9.55 -3.53 2.58
C GLU A 51 -10.53 -3.66 3.75
N TYR A 52 -10.14 -4.32 4.84
CA TYR A 52 -10.97 -4.51 6.03
C TYR A 52 -11.51 -3.18 6.61
N LEU A 53 -10.63 -2.18 6.75
CA LEU A 53 -10.99 -0.88 7.31
C LEU A 53 -11.92 -0.06 6.41
N VAL A 54 -11.85 -0.23 5.08
CA VAL A 54 -12.71 0.49 4.13
C VAL A 54 -14.02 -0.27 3.89
N SER A 55 -13.94 -1.59 3.69
CA SER A 55 -15.08 -2.41 3.30
C SER A 55 -16.11 -2.62 4.41
N ILE A 56 -15.70 -2.73 5.69
CA ILE A 56 -16.63 -2.98 6.80
C ILE A 56 -17.52 -1.78 7.11
N PRO A 57 -17.01 -0.56 7.31
CA PRO A 57 -17.86 0.59 7.60
C PRO A 57 -18.82 0.92 6.46
N LEU A 58 -18.37 0.74 5.22
CA LEU A 58 -19.18 0.99 4.02
C LEU A 58 -20.07 -0.19 3.64
N ARG A 59 -19.87 -1.37 4.25
CA ARG A 59 -20.50 -2.66 3.90
C ARG A 59 -20.38 -3.01 2.41
N MET A 60 -19.25 -2.66 1.80
CA MET A 60 -18.97 -2.88 0.38
C MET A 60 -17.67 -3.66 0.22
N PHE A 61 -17.74 -4.85 -0.39
CA PHE A 61 -16.56 -5.69 -0.62
C PHE A 61 -16.25 -5.76 -2.12
N ARG A 62 -15.33 -4.89 -2.58
CA ARG A 62 -14.94 -4.77 -4.00
C ARG A 62 -13.47 -5.03 -4.28
N LEU A 63 -12.63 -5.18 -3.25
CA LEU A 63 -11.20 -5.48 -3.36
C LEU A 63 -10.36 -4.40 -4.07
N TRP A 64 -10.87 -3.18 -4.23
CA TRP A 64 -10.12 -2.10 -4.88
C TRP A 64 -8.94 -1.61 -4.04
N ALA A 65 -9.13 -1.47 -2.72
CA ALA A 65 -8.05 -1.05 -1.82
C ALA A 65 -6.99 -2.15 -1.71
N PHE A 66 -7.41 -3.42 -1.66
CA PHE A 66 -6.51 -4.56 -1.73
C PHE A 66 -5.66 -4.55 -3.02
N THR A 67 -6.32 -4.43 -4.18
CA THR A 67 -5.65 -4.44 -5.48
C THR A 67 -4.69 -3.27 -5.63
N GLY A 68 -5.10 -2.08 -5.17
CA GLY A 68 -4.24 -0.89 -5.15
C GLY A 68 -2.97 -1.09 -4.30
N MET A 69 -3.06 -1.78 -3.16
CA MET A 69 -1.89 -2.07 -2.31
C MET A 69 -0.96 -3.08 -2.98
N MET A 70 -1.51 -4.11 -3.63
CA MET A 70 -0.72 -5.11 -4.32
C MET A 70 -0.01 -4.54 -5.55
N ALA A 71 -0.64 -3.61 -6.27
CA ALA A 71 -0.04 -2.90 -7.40
C ALA A 71 1.17 -2.03 -7.01
N GLN A 72 1.32 -1.66 -5.74
CA GLN A 72 2.50 -0.94 -5.26
C GLN A 72 3.78 -1.78 -5.33
N ILE A 73 3.70 -3.11 -5.22
CA ILE A 73 4.87 -4.00 -5.27
C ILE A 73 5.56 -3.95 -6.65
N PRO A 74 4.88 -4.21 -7.79
CA PRO A 74 5.50 -4.07 -9.10
C PRO A 74 5.87 -2.62 -9.41
N LEU A 75 5.07 -1.64 -8.99
CA LEU A 75 5.40 -0.22 -9.17
C LEU A 75 6.70 0.15 -8.47
N ALA A 76 6.90 -0.28 -7.23
CA ALA A 76 8.13 -0.04 -6.47
C ALA A 76 9.36 -0.67 -7.15
N TRP A 77 9.19 -1.86 -7.75
CA TRP A 77 10.26 -2.51 -8.51
C TRP A 77 10.61 -1.74 -9.79
N ILE A 78 9.61 -1.33 -10.58
CA ILE A 78 9.79 -0.53 -11.80
C ILE A 78 10.44 0.81 -11.45
N VAL A 79 9.89 1.54 -10.47
CA VAL A 79 10.41 2.86 -10.08
C VAL A 79 11.86 2.76 -9.61
N GLY A 80 12.19 1.78 -8.76
CA GLY A 80 13.55 1.57 -8.30
C GLY A 80 14.52 1.08 -9.40
N ARG A 81 14.02 0.46 -10.46
CA ARG A 81 14.83 -0.03 -11.59
C ARG A 81 15.13 1.06 -12.62
N PHE A 82 14.14 1.88 -12.95
CA PHE A 82 14.19 2.80 -14.09
C PHE A 82 14.37 4.27 -13.71
N PHE A 83 13.97 4.68 -12.50
CA PHE A 83 14.01 6.09 -12.09
C PHE A 83 14.96 6.29 -10.89
N ARG A 84 15.73 7.38 -10.92
CA ARG A 84 16.68 7.75 -9.84
C ARG A 84 16.63 9.26 -9.57
N GLY A 85 16.99 9.67 -8.36
CA GLY A 85 17.00 11.09 -7.96
C GLY A 85 15.64 11.75 -8.09
N ASN A 86 15.58 12.93 -8.71
CA ASN A 86 14.37 13.75 -8.83
C ASN A 86 13.22 13.04 -9.58
N TYR A 87 13.53 12.23 -10.59
CA TYR A 87 12.51 11.46 -11.31
C TYR A 87 11.93 10.33 -10.46
N GLY A 88 12.73 9.73 -9.59
CA GLY A 88 12.25 8.77 -8.59
C GLY A 88 11.29 9.43 -7.60
N ASN A 89 11.64 10.62 -7.10
CA ASN A 89 10.77 11.42 -6.23
C ASN A 89 9.45 11.79 -6.92
N ALA A 90 9.50 12.23 -8.18
CA ALA A 90 8.28 12.53 -8.97
C ALA A 90 7.38 11.29 -9.13
N ALA A 91 7.95 10.11 -9.39
CA ALA A 91 7.21 8.86 -9.45
C ALA A 91 6.57 8.47 -8.11
N VAL A 92 7.25 8.71 -6.98
CA VAL A 92 6.65 8.54 -5.64
C VAL A 92 5.45 9.47 -5.50
N TRP A 93 5.59 10.76 -5.79
CA TRP A 93 4.49 11.73 -5.69
C TRP A 93 3.29 11.34 -6.56
N LEU A 94 3.54 10.93 -7.81
CA LEU A 94 2.47 10.47 -8.70
C LEU A 94 1.76 9.23 -8.13
N SER A 95 2.51 8.27 -7.57
CA SER A 95 1.95 7.08 -6.93
C SER A 95 1.10 7.39 -5.70
N LEU A 96 1.40 8.49 -4.99
CA LEU A 96 0.64 8.94 -3.83
C LEU A 96 -0.65 9.65 -4.23
N ILE A 97 -0.66 10.38 -5.34
CA ILE A 97 -1.86 11.04 -5.86
C ILE A 97 -2.81 10.00 -6.45
N ILE A 98 -2.31 9.10 -7.30
CA ILE A 98 -3.15 8.20 -8.12
C ILE A 98 -3.37 6.83 -7.47
N GLY A 99 -2.51 6.40 -6.54
CA GLY A 99 -2.53 5.05 -6.00
C GLY A 99 -3.64 4.81 -4.98
N GLN A 100 -3.26 4.65 -3.71
CA GLN A 100 -4.19 4.27 -2.64
C GLN A 100 -5.33 5.27 -2.40
N PRO A 101 -5.10 6.60 -2.39
CA PRO A 101 -6.18 7.55 -2.13
C PRO A 101 -7.33 7.50 -3.14
N VAL A 102 -7.04 7.24 -4.41
CA VAL A 102 -8.08 7.07 -5.45
C VAL A 102 -8.92 5.81 -5.18
N ALA A 103 -8.31 4.71 -4.75
CA ALA A 103 -9.06 3.51 -4.39
C ALA A 103 -10.07 3.77 -3.26
N VAL A 104 -9.67 4.51 -2.23
CA VAL A 104 -10.55 4.91 -1.13
C VAL A 104 -11.62 5.91 -1.61
N LEU A 105 -11.26 6.86 -2.48
CA LEU A 105 -12.20 7.82 -3.06
C LEU A 105 -13.30 7.11 -3.86
N MET A 106 -12.94 6.12 -4.69
CA MET A 106 -13.92 5.33 -5.44
C MET A 106 -14.91 4.60 -4.52
N TYR A 107 -14.44 4.08 -3.38
CA TYR A 107 -15.32 3.47 -2.38
C TYR A 107 -16.32 4.46 -1.79
N VAL A 108 -15.84 5.66 -1.41
CA VAL A 108 -16.70 6.70 -0.83
C VAL A 108 -17.67 7.25 -1.88
N HIS A 109 -17.22 7.45 -3.11
CA HIS A 109 -18.05 7.89 -4.23
C HIS A 109 -19.21 6.92 -4.47
N ASP A 110 -18.93 5.62 -4.60
CA ASP A 110 -19.97 4.65 -4.89
C ASP A 110 -20.91 4.44 -3.71
N TYR A 111 -20.40 4.51 -2.47
CA TYR A 111 -21.27 4.55 -1.29
C TYR A 111 -22.21 5.76 -1.29
N TYR A 112 -21.71 6.93 -1.72
CA TYR A 112 -22.53 8.15 -1.82
C TYR A 112 -23.60 8.01 -2.90
N VAL A 113 -23.24 7.59 -4.11
CA VAL A 113 -24.17 7.40 -5.23
C VAL A 113 -25.27 6.41 -4.85
N LEU A 114 -24.91 5.25 -4.28
CA LEU A 114 -25.87 4.21 -3.91
C LEU A 114 -26.85 4.60 -2.79
N ASN A 115 -26.51 5.59 -1.95
CA ASN A 115 -27.30 5.95 -0.77
C ASN A 115 -27.92 7.34 -0.83
N ARG A 116 -27.50 8.20 -1.78
CA ARG A 116 -27.94 9.60 -1.86
C ARG A 116 -28.39 10.04 -3.26
N GLU A 117 -28.13 9.26 -4.31
CA GLU A 117 -28.81 9.47 -5.59
C GLU A 117 -30.07 8.58 -5.65
N PRO A 118 -31.24 9.14 -5.98
CA PRO A 118 -32.53 8.43 -5.97
C PRO A 118 -32.69 7.40 -7.08
#